data_AF-A0A327NL69-F1
#
_entry.id   AF-A0A327NL69-F1
#
_cell.length_a   1.000
_cell.length_b   1.000
_cell.length_c   1.000
_cell.angle_alpha   90.00
_cell.angle_beta   90.00
_cell.angle_gamma   90.00
#
_symmetry.space_group_name_H-M   'P 1'
#
loop_
_entity.id
_entity.type
_entity.pdbx_description
1 polymer ?
#
loop_
_entity_poly.entity_id
_entity_poly.type
_entity_poly.pdbx_seq_one_letter_code
_entity_poly.pdbx_strand_id
1 'polypeptide(L)'
;MVAISSCTNSSTATTKLAQVKDYTIDTTGIPHDTVLVSDERVSVVNGIYLVNNQKYSGILKEFYPNGTIKTYASLYQGMLHGLYKSFTKMGILMKYDCIRIT
;
A
#
# COMPACT_ATOMS: atom_id res chain seq x y z
N MET A 1 8.01 -42.91 53.54
CA MET A 1 8.80 -43.66 52.54
C MET A 1 9.39 -42.65 51.57
N VAL A 2 10.70 -42.72 51.37
CA VAL A 2 11.51 -41.84 50.52
C VAL A 2 11.37 -42.29 49.06
N ALA A 3 11.24 -41.34 48.14
CA ALA A 3 11.68 -41.52 46.76
C ALA A 3 12.15 -40.17 46.19
N ILE A 4 13.43 -39.92 46.42
CA ILE A 4 14.37 -39.24 45.52
C ILE A 4 14.03 -39.49 44.04
N SER A 5 13.93 -38.43 43.25
CA SER A 5 14.59 -38.44 41.94
C SER A 5 14.91 -37.00 41.52
N SER A 6 16.21 -36.71 41.53
CA SER A 6 16.83 -35.55 40.93
C SER A 6 16.84 -35.77 39.43
N CYS A 7 16.17 -34.92 38.65
CA CYS A 7 16.31 -34.93 37.21
C CYS A 7 17.15 -33.73 36.79
N THR A 8 18.35 -34.05 36.30
CA THR A 8 19.38 -33.15 35.79
C THR A 8 18.89 -32.41 34.55
N ASN A 9 19.01 -31.08 34.55
CA ASN A 9 18.92 -30.28 33.33
C ASN A 9 20.19 -30.51 32.51
N SER A 10 20.21 -31.56 31.69
CA SER A 10 21.21 -31.71 30.64
C SER A 10 20.74 -30.94 29.41
N SER A 11 21.33 -29.75 29.24
CA SER A 11 21.17 -28.90 28.07
C SER A 11 21.70 -29.62 26.84
N THR A 12 20.80 -30.25 26.08
CA THR A 12 21.13 -30.63 24.70
C THR A 12 20.63 -29.50 23.80
N ALA A 13 21.59 -28.72 23.30
CA ALA A 13 21.37 -27.68 22.32
C ALA A 13 20.85 -28.31 21.02
N THR A 14 19.53 -28.37 20.86
CA THR A 14 18.91 -28.63 19.57
C THR A 14 18.91 -27.32 18.81
N THR A 15 19.76 -27.20 17.80
CA THR A 15 19.75 -26.10 16.84
C THR A 15 18.36 -26.02 16.22
N LYS A 16 17.53 -25.11 16.75
CA LYS A 16 16.22 -24.76 16.21
C LYS A 16 16.45 -24.09 14.87
N LEU A 17 16.45 -24.87 13.79
CA LEU A 17 16.27 -24.34 12.45
C LEU A 17 14.90 -23.65 12.49
N ALA A 18 14.91 -22.33 12.61
CA ALA A 18 13.71 -21.52 12.58
C ALA A 18 13.05 -21.76 11.22
N GLN A 19 11.97 -22.53 11.23
CA GLN A 19 11.04 -22.62 10.11
C GLN A 19 10.50 -21.20 9.89
N VAL A 20 11.11 -20.48 8.94
CA VAL A 20 10.64 -19.17 8.51
C VAL A 20 9.27 -19.43 7.88
N LYS A 21 8.20 -19.14 8.63
CA LYS A 21 6.85 -19.13 8.09
C LYS A 21 6.84 -18.08 7.00
N ASP A 22 6.61 -18.50 5.77
CA ASP A 22 6.43 -17.60 4.65
C ASP A 22 5.04 -16.97 4.78
N TYR A 23 5.01 -15.70 5.13
CA TYR A 23 3.78 -14.91 5.30
C TYR A 23 3.37 -14.19 4.01
N THR A 24 3.91 -14.59 2.85
CA THR A 24 3.50 -14.00 1.58
C THR A 24 2.04 -14.35 1.28
N ILE A 25 1.17 -13.35 1.38
CA ILE A 25 -0.24 -13.44 0.97
C ILE A 25 -0.30 -13.15 -0.52
N ASP A 26 -0.89 -14.06 -1.30
CA ASP A 26 -1.20 -13.83 -2.70
C ASP A 26 -2.28 -12.73 -2.80
N THR A 27 -1.85 -11.57 -3.28
CA THR A 27 -2.70 -10.37 -3.43
C THR A 27 -3.07 -10.12 -4.88
N THR A 28 -2.72 -11.04 -5.80
CA THR A 28 -2.95 -10.86 -7.25
C THR A 28 -4.42 -10.76 -7.63
N GLY A 29 -5.33 -11.36 -6.86
CA GLY A 29 -6.77 -11.30 -7.05
C GLY A 29 -7.47 -10.11 -6.39
N ILE A 30 -6.76 -9.31 -5.57
CA ILE A 30 -7.35 -8.12 -4.95
C ILE A 30 -7.20 -6.96 -5.94
N PRO A 31 -8.29 -6.42 -6.50
CA PRO A 31 -8.18 -5.30 -7.44
C PRO A 31 -7.45 -4.15 -6.77
N HIS A 32 -6.40 -3.65 -7.42
CA HIS A 32 -5.66 -2.49 -6.95
C HIS A 32 -6.57 -1.26 -7.05
N ASP A 33 -7.24 -0.96 -5.94
CA ASP A 33 -8.02 0.26 -5.73
C ASP A 33 -7.17 1.53 -5.78
N THR A 34 -5.85 1.36 -5.88
CA THR A 34 -4.84 2.41 -5.96
C THR A 34 -3.98 2.21 -7.21
N VAL A 35 -3.91 3.21 -8.06
CA VAL A 35 -2.99 3.27 -9.20
C VAL A 35 -1.99 4.41 -9.04
N LEU A 36 -0.80 4.21 -9.58
CA LEU A 36 0.23 5.25 -9.59
C LEU A 36 0.10 6.06 -10.87
N VAL A 37 0.31 7.37 -10.79
CA VAL A 37 0.37 8.22 -12.00
C VAL A 37 1.43 7.74 -12.99
N SER A 38 2.49 7.10 -12.49
CA SER A 38 3.58 6.52 -13.30
C SER A 38 3.29 5.13 -13.84
N ASP A 39 2.13 4.53 -13.52
CA ASP A 39 1.75 3.21 -14.05
C ASP A 39 1.50 3.32 -15.57
N GLU A 40 2.08 2.42 -16.35
CA GLU A 40 2.00 2.43 -17.82
C GLU A 40 0.56 2.28 -18.34
N ARG A 41 -0.33 1.70 -17.53
CA ARG A 41 -1.74 1.54 -17.86
C ARG A 41 -2.52 2.84 -17.72
N VAL A 42 -1.98 3.83 -17.02
CA VAL A 42 -2.62 5.11 -16.77
C VAL A 42 -2.39 6.03 -17.96
N SER A 43 -3.48 6.58 -18.48
CA SER A 43 -3.46 7.63 -19.50
C SER A 43 -4.37 8.78 -19.10
N VAL A 44 -3.97 10.00 -19.44
CA VAL A 44 -4.78 11.20 -19.16
C VAL A 44 -5.20 11.81 -20.48
N VAL A 45 -6.51 11.80 -20.76
CA VAL A 45 -7.09 12.32 -22.01
C VAL A 45 -8.04 13.45 -21.65
N ASN A 46 -7.71 14.69 -22.05
CA ASN A 46 -8.51 15.89 -21.74
C ASN A 46 -8.79 16.06 -20.23
N GLY A 47 -7.82 15.73 -19.38
CA GLY A 47 -7.97 15.80 -17.91
C GLY A 47 -8.74 14.64 -17.29
N ILE A 48 -9.16 13.64 -18.08
CA ILE A 48 -9.81 12.42 -17.61
C ILE A 48 -8.76 11.32 -17.44
N TYR A 49 -8.69 10.75 -16.23
CA TYR A 49 -7.83 9.62 -15.90
C TYR A 49 -8.45 8.30 -16.37
N LEU A 50 -7.73 7.60 -17.23
CA LEU A 50 -8.07 6.29 -17.75
C LEU A 50 -7.04 5.26 -17.25
N VAL A 51 -7.50 4.05 -16.95
CA VAL A 51 -6.66 2.87 -16.73
C VAL A 51 -7.07 1.82 -17.73
N ASN A 52 -6.14 1.31 -18.54
CA ASN A 52 -6.44 0.38 -19.64
C ASN A 52 -7.56 0.91 -20.56
N ASN A 53 -7.49 2.20 -20.93
CA ASN A 53 -8.48 2.89 -21.76
C ASN A 53 -9.90 3.00 -21.15
N GLN A 54 -10.08 2.72 -19.86
CA GLN A 54 -11.36 2.85 -19.18
C GLN A 54 -11.31 3.93 -18.09
N LYS A 55 -12.40 4.70 -17.94
CA LYS A 55 -12.53 5.73 -16.90
C LYS A 55 -12.26 5.13 -15.52
N TYR A 56 -11.24 5.64 -14.86
CA TYR A 56 -10.80 5.06 -13.60
C TYR A 56 -11.61 5.62 -12.42
N SER A 57 -11.95 4.73 -11.49
CA SER A 57 -12.53 5.09 -10.19
C SER A 57 -11.72 4.39 -9.11
N GLY A 58 -11.22 5.14 -8.14
CA GLY A 58 -10.31 4.62 -7.12
C GLY A 58 -9.39 5.71 -6.59
N ILE A 59 -8.24 5.30 -6.07
CA ILE A 59 -7.22 6.17 -5.52
C ILE A 59 -6.09 6.32 -6.53
N LEU A 60 -5.68 7.56 -6.76
CA LEU A 60 -4.50 7.91 -7.52
C LEU A 60 -3.41 8.38 -6.56
N LYS A 61 -2.22 7.81 -6.70
CA LYS A 61 -1.02 8.30 -6.00
C LYS A 61 0.02 8.79 -6.98
N GLU A 62 0.62 9.91 -6.64
CA GLU A 62 1.81 10.43 -7.32
C GLU A 62 2.94 10.50 -6.31
N PHE A 63 4.15 10.16 -6.72
CA PHE A 63 5.35 10.25 -5.89
C PHE A 63 6.31 11.28 -6.47
N TYR A 64 7.05 11.95 -5.59
CA TYR A 64 8.26 12.65 -5.96
C TYR A 64 9.38 11.64 -6.32
N PRO A 65 10.42 12.06 -7.05
CA PRO A 65 11.55 11.18 -7.37
C PRO A 65 12.27 10.56 -6.16
N ASN A 66 12.16 11.20 -4.98
CA ASN A 66 12.71 10.68 -3.72
C ASN A 66 11.81 9.62 -3.05
N GLY A 67 10.69 9.22 -3.67
CA GLY A 67 9.75 8.23 -3.14
C GLY A 67 8.73 8.79 -2.14
N THR A 68 8.78 10.08 -1.80
CA THR A 68 7.77 10.72 -0.95
C THR A 68 6.47 10.92 -1.72
N ILE A 69 5.31 10.66 -1.08
CA ILE A 69 4.01 10.92 -1.70
C ILE A 69 3.91 12.40 -2.05
N LYS A 70 3.59 12.70 -3.29
CA LYS A 70 3.32 14.05 -3.80
C LYS A 70 1.83 14.34 -3.76
N THR A 71 1.02 13.41 -4.26
CA THR A 71 -0.43 13.56 -4.39
C THR A 71 -1.13 12.28 -3.98
N TYR A 72 -2.24 12.41 -3.28
CA TYR A 72 -3.18 11.34 -2.97
C TYR A 72 -4.58 11.85 -3.31
N ALA A 73 -5.23 11.25 -4.30
CA ALA A 73 -6.50 11.75 -4.79
C ALA A 73 -7.50 10.63 -5.05
N SER A 74 -8.77 10.86 -4.72
CA SER A 74 -9.88 10.01 -5.11
C SER A 74 -10.39 10.43 -6.49
N LEU A 75 -10.59 9.44 -7.35
CA LEU A 75 -11.13 9.58 -8.69
C LEU A 75 -12.47 8.86 -8.78
N TYR A 76 -13.42 9.47 -9.49
CA TYR A 76 -14.67 8.86 -9.89
C TYR A 76 -14.90 9.15 -11.38
N GLN A 77 -15.09 8.10 -12.17
CA GLN A 77 -15.29 8.19 -13.62
C GLN A 77 -14.19 9.00 -14.34
N GLY A 78 -12.95 8.84 -13.87
CA GLY A 78 -11.76 9.50 -14.40
C GLY A 78 -11.61 10.96 -13.97
N MET A 79 -12.46 11.48 -13.10
CA MET A 79 -12.39 12.86 -12.59
C MET A 79 -12.09 12.88 -11.09
N LEU A 80 -11.42 13.93 -10.61
CA LEU A 80 -11.21 14.12 -9.18
C LEU A 80 -12.55 14.26 -8.46
N HIS A 81 -12.79 13.37 -7.49
CA HIS A 81 -14.01 13.36 -6.69
C HIS A 81 -13.72 12.76 -5.32
N GLY A 82 -14.06 13.50 -4.27
CA GLY A 82 -13.82 13.14 -2.88
C GLY A 82 -12.47 13.65 -2.41
N LEU A 83 -11.73 12.79 -1.72
CA LEU A 83 -10.54 13.18 -0.98
C LEU A 83 -9.40 13.62 -1.92
N TYR A 84 -8.80 14.77 -1.64
CA TYR A 84 -7.56 15.23 -2.25
C TYR A 84 -6.56 15.66 -1.19
N LYS A 85 -5.33 15.17 -1.28
CA LYS A 85 -4.19 15.59 -0.48
C LYS A 85 -2.98 15.83 -1.36
N SER A 86 -2.22 16.88 -1.08
CA SER A 86 -0.89 17.07 -1.64
C SER A 86 0.13 17.34 -0.55
N PHE A 87 1.36 16.92 -0.79
CA PHE A 87 2.45 17.01 0.18
C PHE A 87 3.70 17.64 -0.45
N THR A 88 4.58 18.18 0.39
CA THR A 88 5.91 18.64 -0.03
C THR A 88 6.84 17.45 -0.29
N LYS A 89 8.01 17.71 -0.89
CA LYS A 89 9.09 16.70 -1.02
C LYS A 89 9.54 16.12 0.34
N MET A 90 9.29 16.81 1.44
CA MET A 90 9.60 16.37 2.81
C MET A 90 8.45 15.59 3.46
N GLY A 91 7.32 15.41 2.76
CA GLY A 91 6.15 14.68 3.25
C GLY A 91 5.19 15.51 4.10
N ILE A 92 5.38 16.83 4.14
CA ILE A 92 4.51 17.74 4.91
C ILE A 92 3.25 18.01 4.10
N LEU A 93 2.07 17.88 4.74
CA LEU A 93 0.79 18.16 4.11
C LEU A 93 0.72 19.63 3.67
N MET A 94 0.54 19.85 2.36
CA MET A 94 0.37 21.19 1.77
C MET A 94 -1.09 21.55 1.59
N LYS A 95 -1.88 20.62 1.05
CA LYS A 95 -3.30 20.82 0.79
C LYS A 95 -4.08 19.60 1.18
N TYR A 96 -5.25 19.83 1.76
CA TYR A 96 -6.27 18.83 2.05
C TYR A 96 -7.61 19.40 1.60
N ASP A 97 -8.32 18.68 0.74
CA ASP A 97 -9.56 19.16 0.13
C ASP A 97 -10.53 18.01 -0.12
N CYS A 98 -11.82 18.34 -0.23
CA CYS A 98 -12.87 17.39 -0.63
C CYS A 98 -13.56 17.93 -1.88
N ILE A 99 -13.20 17.36 -3.03
CA ILE A 99 -13.66 17.81 -4.34
C ILE A 99 -15.03 17.18 -4.59
N ARG A 100 -16.05 18.01 -4.81
CA ARG A 100 -17.38 17.54 -5.19
C ARG A 100 -17.69 18.01 -6.60
N ILE A 101 -17.99 17.07 -7.47
CA ILE A 101 -18.51 17.37 -8.81
C ILE A 101 -20.03 17.44 -8.65
N THR A 102 -20.59 18.62 -8.91
CA THR A 102 -22.05 18.87 -8.96
C THR A 102 -22.55 18.86 -10.38
#